data_AF-A0A2N4YPS1-F1
#
_entry.id   AF-A0A2N4YPS1-F1
#
_cell.length_a   1.000
_cell.length_b   1.000
_cell.length_c   1.000
_cell.angle_alpha   90.00
_cell.angle_beta   90.00
_cell.angle_gamma   90.00
#
_symmetry.space_group_name_H-M   'P 1'
#
loop_
_entity.id
_entity.type
_entity.pdbx_description
1 polymer ?
#
loop_
_entity_poly.entity_id
_entity_poly.type
_entity_poly.pdbx_seq_one_letter_code
_entity_poly.pdbx_strand_id
1 'polypeptide(L)'
;MDLKKRFLLKALAANLIVSEALFKNLVWSAEFSVEDRTYLYPEDFGAKGNGLIDDSAALADCLRVSILMKKKVRFKESAKYLCKQTISIVGTIKVNATGATIISNGNFLEVIDGAGSEWVGGLLKAASKPYTITYTQDWS
;
A
#
# COMPACT_ATOMS: atom_id res chain seq x y z
N MET A 1 4.00 17.44 36.66
CA MET A 1 4.07 16.81 35.32
C MET A 1 4.82 15.49 35.48
N ASP A 2 4.08 14.38 35.45
CA ASP A 2 4.50 13.05 35.91
C ASP A 2 5.62 12.45 35.05
N LEU A 3 6.69 11.97 35.69
CA LEU A 3 7.87 11.36 35.05
C LEU A 3 7.47 10.18 34.14
N LYS A 4 6.40 9.45 34.47
CA LYS A 4 5.91 8.31 33.67
C LYS A 4 5.43 8.73 32.28
N LYS A 5 4.78 9.90 32.15
CA LYS A 5 4.32 10.43 30.86
C LYS A 5 5.50 10.80 29.95
N ARG A 6 6.60 11.29 30.51
CA ARG A 6 7.83 11.61 29.74
C ARG A 6 8.53 10.35 29.23
N PHE A 7 8.52 9.26 29.98
CA PHE A 7 9.08 7.97 29.54
C PHE A 7 8.26 7.34 28.41
N LEU A 8 6.93 7.38 28.52
CA LEU A 8 6.04 6.86 27.47
C LEU A 8 6.18 7.64 26.15
N LEU A 9 6.28 8.98 26.20
CA LEU A 9 6.53 9.78 24.99
C LEU A 9 7.88 9.47 24.34
N LYS A 10 8.93 9.24 25.14
CA LYS A 10 10.26 8.87 24.60
C LYS A 10 10.27 7.50 23.95
N ALA A 11 9.57 6.53 24.52
CA ALA A 11 9.45 5.18 23.95
C ALA A 11 8.65 5.20 22.64
N LEU A 12 7.56 5.98 22.56
CA LEU A 12 6.77 6.14 21.34
C LEU A 12 7.57 6.81 20.23
N ALA A 13 8.30 7.89 20.56
CA ALA A 13 9.16 8.60 19.61
C ALA A 13 10.33 7.72 19.13
N ALA A 14 10.92 6.91 20.01
CA ALA A 14 11.98 5.98 19.62
C ALA A 14 11.48 4.91 18.64
N ASN A 15 10.28 4.35 18.84
CA ASN A 15 9.67 3.42 17.88
C ASN A 15 9.38 4.07 16.53
N LEU A 16 8.96 5.33 16.51
CA LEU A 16 8.70 6.08 15.28
C LEU A 16 10.00 6.34 14.49
N ILE A 17 11.08 6.70 15.18
CA ILE A 17 12.40 6.96 14.57
C ILE A 17 13.03 5.66 14.05
N VAL A 18 12.87 4.54 14.76
CA VAL A 18 13.37 3.23 14.33
C VAL A 18 12.65 2.77 13.07
N SER A 19 11.34 3.06 12.93
CA SER A 19 10.59 2.80 11.69
C SER A 19 11.18 3.56 10.50
N GLU A 20 11.43 4.87 10.63
CA GLU A 20 12.00 5.68 9.54
C GLU A 20 13.40 5.22 9.10
N ALA A 21 14.26 4.87 10.05
CA ALA A 21 15.63 4.43 9.76
C ALA A 21 15.66 3.04 9.10
N LEU A 22 14.82 2.10 9.56
CA LEU A 22 14.63 0.81 8.90
C LEU A 22 14.04 0.99 7.49
N PHE A 23 13.10 1.93 7.33
CA PHE A 23 12.50 2.23 6.02
C PHE A 23 13.51 2.82 5.04
N LYS A 24 14.35 3.76 5.49
CA LYS A 24 15.42 4.35 4.67
C LYS A 24 16.43 3.28 4.23
N ASN A 25 16.79 2.35 5.11
CA ASN A 25 17.72 1.27 4.77
C ASN A 25 17.11 0.21 3.84
N LEU A 26 15.80 -0.04 3.93
CA LEU A 26 15.08 -0.87 2.94
C LEU A 26 15.05 -0.21 1.57
N VAL A 27 14.77 1.09 1.52
CA VAL A 27 14.68 1.88 0.28
C VAL A 27 16.04 2.04 -0.40
N TRP A 28 17.14 2.04 0.36
CA TRP A 28 18.49 2.22 -0.21
C TRP A 28 19.15 0.93 -0.71
N SER A 29 18.68 -0.25 -0.30
CA SER A 29 19.17 -1.54 -0.81
C SER A 29 18.53 -1.97 -2.13
N ALA A 30 17.55 -1.22 -2.62
CA ALA A 30 16.97 -1.41 -3.93
C ALA A 30 17.18 -0.13 -4.72
N GLU A 31 18.27 -0.06 -5.50
CA GLU A 31 18.44 0.93 -6.58
C GLU A 31 17.33 0.71 -7.62
N PHE A 32 16.13 1.15 -7.26
CA PHE A 32 14.97 1.17 -8.12
C PHE A 32 15.19 2.33 -9.09
N SER A 33 15.69 2.01 -10.28
CA SER A 33 15.62 2.92 -11.43
C SER A 33 14.15 3.01 -11.87
N VAL A 34 13.35 3.73 -11.08
CA VAL A 34 12.03 4.18 -11.53
C VAL A 34 12.30 5.31 -12.49
N GLU A 35 12.37 5.00 -13.79
CA GLU A 35 12.23 6.00 -14.86
C GLU A 35 11.12 6.98 -14.46
N ASP A 36 11.26 8.28 -14.75
CA ASP A 36 10.28 9.31 -14.38
C ASP A 36 8.97 9.16 -15.16
N ARG A 37 8.24 8.10 -14.85
CA ARG A 37 6.95 7.74 -15.41
C ARG A 37 5.89 8.47 -14.60
N THR A 38 4.81 8.83 -15.27
CA THR A 38 3.63 9.44 -14.64
C THR A 38 2.93 8.46 -13.68
N TYR A 39 3.15 7.16 -13.87
CA TYR A 39 2.53 6.08 -13.12
C TYR A 39 3.56 5.06 -12.64
N LEU A 40 3.30 4.48 -11.46
CA LEU A 40 3.93 3.27 -10.98
C LEU A 40 3.05 2.06 -11.32
N TYR A 41 3.67 0.94 -11.70
CA TYR A 41 2.97 -0.31 -11.96
C TYR A 41 3.36 -1.35 -10.91
N PRO A 42 2.44 -2.21 -10.43
CA PRO A 42 2.78 -3.29 -9.50
C PRO A 42 3.90 -4.21 -10.02
N GLU A 43 4.00 -4.39 -11.33
CA GLU A 43 5.03 -5.19 -11.99
C GLU A 43 6.44 -4.63 -11.82
N ASP A 44 6.58 -3.30 -11.70
CA ASP A 44 7.86 -2.68 -11.40
C ASP A 44 8.39 -3.21 -10.05
N PHE A 45 7.50 -3.60 -9.14
CA PHE A 45 7.77 -4.16 -7.81
C PHE A 45 7.76 -5.69 -7.76
N GLY A 46 7.72 -6.35 -8.92
CA GLY A 46 7.81 -7.80 -9.03
C GLY A 46 6.48 -8.56 -9.06
N ALA A 47 5.34 -7.85 -9.09
CA ALA A 47 4.04 -8.49 -9.29
C ALA A 47 4.00 -9.24 -10.62
N LYS A 48 3.35 -10.40 -10.63
CA LYS A 48 3.23 -11.27 -11.79
C LYS A 48 1.94 -11.03 -12.55
N GLY A 49 0.86 -10.64 -11.87
CA GLY A 49 -0.40 -10.29 -12.53
C GLY A 49 -1.02 -11.46 -13.32
N ASN A 50 -0.75 -12.71 -12.92
CA ASN A 50 -1.20 -13.92 -13.61
C ASN A 50 -2.36 -14.65 -12.89
N GLY A 51 -2.73 -14.22 -11.68
CA GLY A 51 -3.83 -14.73 -10.87
C GLY A 51 -3.50 -16.04 -10.14
N LEU A 52 -2.24 -16.47 -10.18
CA LEU A 52 -1.76 -17.74 -9.62
C LEU A 52 -0.69 -17.51 -8.55
N ILE A 53 0.25 -16.61 -8.83
CA ILE A 53 1.33 -16.24 -7.90
C ILE A 53 0.83 -15.12 -6.99
N ASP A 54 1.18 -15.21 -5.71
CA ASP A 54 0.81 -14.20 -4.71
C ASP A 54 1.57 -12.90 -4.95
N ASP A 55 0.83 -11.85 -5.27
CA ASP A 55 1.31 -10.51 -5.59
C ASP A 55 1.23 -9.55 -4.39
N SER A 56 0.81 -10.04 -3.21
CA SER A 56 0.55 -9.21 -2.03
C SER A 56 1.73 -8.29 -1.65
N ALA A 57 2.95 -8.82 -1.64
CA ALA A 57 4.14 -8.05 -1.25
C ALA A 57 4.48 -6.96 -2.26
N ALA A 58 4.52 -7.31 -3.56
CA ALA A 58 4.80 -6.37 -4.63
C ALA A 58 3.77 -5.23 -4.71
N LEU A 59 2.49 -5.55 -4.51
CA LEU A 59 1.43 -4.54 -4.46
C LEU A 59 1.56 -3.61 -3.25
N ALA A 60 1.90 -4.15 -2.08
CA ALA A 60 2.12 -3.36 -0.89
C ALA A 60 3.29 -2.37 -1.08
N ASP A 61 4.39 -2.81 -1.67
CA ASP A 61 5.55 -1.97 -1.92
C ASP A 61 5.27 -0.91 -2.98
N CYS A 62 4.57 -1.28 -4.05
CA CYS A 62 4.10 -0.33 -5.08
C CYS A 62 3.27 0.80 -4.48
N LEU A 63 2.29 0.46 -3.63
CA LEU A 63 1.43 1.44 -2.97
C LEU A 63 2.19 2.34 -1.99
N ARG A 64 3.10 1.77 -1.18
CA ARG A 64 3.94 2.55 -0.25
C ARG A 64 4.85 3.53 -0.99
N VAL A 65 5.50 3.09 -2.07
CA VAL A 65 6.35 3.97 -2.88
C VAL A 65 5.53 5.05 -3.59
N SER A 66 4.30 4.75 -4.00
CA SER A 66 3.39 5.75 -4.58
C SER A 66 3.10 6.91 -3.62
N ILE A 67 2.93 6.62 -2.33
CA ILE A 67 2.73 7.62 -1.28
C ILE A 67 4.00 8.46 -1.11
N LEU A 68 5.16 7.81 -0.96
CA LEU A 68 6.44 8.49 -0.76
C LEU A 68 6.80 9.42 -1.92
N MET A 69 6.59 8.96 -3.16
CA MET A 69 6.93 9.71 -4.36
C MET A 69 5.78 10.61 -4.86
N LYS A 70 4.62 10.57 -4.20
CA LYS A 70 3.37 11.25 -4.63
C LYS A 70 2.99 10.90 -6.09
N LYS A 71 3.19 9.64 -6.48
CA LYS A 71 2.90 9.12 -7.83
C LYS A 71 1.56 8.40 -7.84
N LYS A 72 0.95 8.30 -9.02
CA LYS A 72 -0.27 7.51 -9.23
C LYS A 72 0.10 6.06 -9.51
N VAL A 73 -0.70 5.10 -9.07
CA VAL A 73 -0.55 3.69 -9.41
C VAL A 73 -1.49 3.32 -10.55
N ARG A 74 -1.00 2.54 -11.52
CA ARG A 74 -1.82 1.97 -12.59
C ARG A 74 -1.64 0.46 -12.62
N PHE A 75 -2.73 -0.27 -12.58
CA PHE A 75 -2.72 -1.72 -12.79
C PHE A 75 -2.79 -1.98 -14.29
N LYS A 76 -2.10 -3.03 -14.75
CA LYS A 76 -2.10 -3.40 -16.15
C LYS A 76 -3.45 -4.00 -16.54
N GLU A 77 -3.97 -3.57 -17.69
CA GLU A 77 -5.22 -4.10 -18.23
C GLU A 77 -5.11 -5.62 -18.48
N SER A 78 -6.18 -6.35 -18.19
CA SER A 78 -6.27 -7.82 -18.24
C SER A 78 -5.39 -8.59 -17.23
N ALA A 79 -4.56 -7.91 -16.44
CA ALA A 79 -3.79 -8.57 -15.39
C ALA A 79 -4.70 -9.07 -14.26
N LYS A 80 -4.28 -10.16 -13.63
CA LYS A 80 -4.98 -10.79 -12.50
C LYS A 80 -4.02 -10.82 -11.32
N TYR A 81 -4.25 -10.04 -10.28
CA TYR A 81 -3.37 -10.03 -9.11
C TYR A 81 -3.98 -10.88 -8.02
N LEU A 82 -3.26 -11.91 -7.58
CA LEU A 82 -3.70 -12.73 -6.46
C LEU A 82 -3.13 -12.15 -5.17
N CYS A 83 -3.99 -11.79 -4.23
CA CYS A 83 -3.62 -11.20 -2.95
C CYS A 83 -4.14 -12.09 -1.82
N LYS A 84 -3.21 -12.81 -1.18
CA LYS A 84 -3.52 -13.70 -0.05
C LYS A 84 -3.49 -12.98 1.30
N GLN A 85 -2.92 -11.78 1.34
CA GLN A 85 -2.74 -11.01 2.57
C GLN A 85 -3.41 -9.64 2.46
N THR A 86 -3.86 -9.11 3.60
CA THR A 86 -4.31 -7.72 3.70
C THR A 86 -3.12 -6.78 3.59
N ILE A 87 -3.23 -5.80 2.70
CA ILE A 87 -2.30 -4.70 2.57
C ILE A 87 -2.84 -3.55 3.42
N SER A 88 -2.11 -3.13 4.44
CA SER A 88 -2.43 -1.91 5.20
C SER A 88 -1.41 -0.83 4.89
N ILE A 89 -1.89 0.36 4.52
CA ILE A 89 -1.07 1.53 4.21
C ILE A 89 -1.59 2.77 4.95
N VAL A 90 -0.71 3.72 5.21
CA VAL A 90 -1.03 5.01 5.83
C VAL A 90 -0.75 6.13 4.84
N GLY A 91 -1.73 6.99 4.58
CA GLY A 91 -1.63 8.14 3.69
C GLY A 91 -2.45 8.01 2.40
N THR A 92 -2.31 9.00 1.52
CA THR A 92 -3.15 9.16 0.34
C THR A 92 -2.63 8.37 -0.87
N ILE A 93 -3.50 7.57 -1.50
CA ILE A 93 -3.19 6.86 -2.75
C ILE A 93 -4.08 7.31 -3.91
N LYS A 94 -3.56 7.22 -5.13
CA LYS A 94 -4.34 7.43 -6.35
C LYS A 94 -4.13 6.27 -7.29
N VAL A 95 -5.16 5.45 -7.47
CA VAL A 95 -5.07 4.16 -8.17
C VAL A 95 -6.04 4.12 -9.35
N ASN A 96 -5.53 3.69 -10.50
CA ASN A 96 -6.34 3.26 -11.63
C ASN A 96 -6.14 1.76 -11.87
N ALA A 97 -7.16 0.98 -11.54
CA ALA A 97 -7.20 -0.47 -11.73
C ALA A 97 -8.12 -0.90 -12.89
N THR A 98 -8.54 0.02 -13.75
CA THR A 98 -9.45 -0.27 -14.87
C THR A 98 -8.93 -1.42 -15.74
N GLY A 99 -9.78 -2.42 -15.98
CA GLY A 99 -9.44 -3.60 -16.78
C GLY A 99 -8.60 -4.66 -16.06
N ALA A 100 -8.13 -4.43 -14.82
CA ALA A 100 -7.45 -5.42 -14.01
C ALA A 100 -8.44 -6.22 -13.15
N THR A 101 -8.05 -7.43 -12.74
CA THR A 101 -8.76 -8.25 -11.74
C THR A 101 -7.90 -8.39 -10.50
N ILE A 102 -8.47 -8.17 -9.32
CA ILE A 102 -7.83 -8.38 -8.03
C ILE A 102 -8.55 -9.54 -7.35
N ILE A 103 -7.81 -10.61 -7.05
CA ILE A 103 -8.32 -11.85 -6.48
C ILE A 103 -7.89 -11.90 -5.02
N SER A 104 -8.83 -11.85 -4.08
CA SER A 104 -8.52 -11.96 -2.65
C SER A 104 -9.63 -12.66 -1.90
N ASN A 105 -9.30 -13.51 -0.93
CA ASN A 105 -10.27 -14.28 -0.14
C ASN A 105 -10.66 -13.59 1.19
N GLY A 106 -10.36 -12.30 1.33
CA GLY A 106 -10.64 -11.53 2.54
C GLY A 106 -10.20 -10.08 2.39
N ASN A 107 -9.58 -9.53 3.44
CA ASN A 107 -9.13 -8.16 3.41
C ASN A 107 -7.96 -7.96 2.41
N PHE A 108 -8.09 -7.04 1.45
CA PHE A 108 -7.16 -6.77 0.36
C PHE A 108 -6.40 -5.49 0.67
N LEU A 109 -7.10 -4.38 0.90
CA LEU A 109 -6.49 -3.08 1.14
C LEU A 109 -7.21 -2.29 2.23
N GLU A 110 -6.44 -1.78 3.18
CA GLU A 110 -6.84 -0.84 4.23
C GLU A 110 -5.99 0.43 4.11
N VAL A 111 -6.64 1.60 4.10
CA VAL A 111 -5.98 2.90 3.89
C VAL A 111 -6.27 3.84 5.06
N ILE A 112 -5.33 3.92 5.98
CA ILE A 112 -5.42 4.77 7.18
C ILE A 112 -4.99 6.20 6.81
N ASP A 113 -5.64 7.23 7.36
CA ASP A 113 -5.37 8.65 7.06
C ASP A 113 -5.43 8.99 5.55
N GLY A 114 -6.20 8.23 4.78
CA GLY A 114 -6.24 8.29 3.33
C GLY A 114 -7.04 9.44 2.72
N ALA A 115 -7.25 10.56 3.42
CA ALA A 115 -8.06 11.66 2.91
C ALA A 115 -7.59 12.10 1.50
N GLY A 116 -8.52 12.23 0.57
CA GLY A 116 -8.22 12.54 -0.84
C GLY A 116 -7.71 11.37 -1.68
N SER A 117 -7.77 10.12 -1.17
CA SER A 117 -7.41 8.96 -1.99
C SER A 117 -8.46 8.71 -3.06
N GLU A 118 -7.99 8.29 -4.23
CA GLU A 118 -8.83 8.00 -5.38
C GLU A 118 -8.58 6.56 -5.82
N TRP A 119 -9.65 5.81 -6.10
CA TRP A 119 -9.57 4.48 -6.69
C TRP A 119 -10.56 4.38 -7.84
N VAL A 120 -10.07 4.00 -9.02
CA VAL A 120 -10.87 3.88 -10.24
C VAL A 120 -10.73 2.49 -10.82
N GLY A 121 -11.84 1.79 -11.02
CA GLY A 121 -11.89 0.50 -11.70
C GLY A 121 -11.35 -0.67 -10.87
N GLY A 122 -11.06 -1.78 -11.55
CA GLY A 122 -10.63 -3.04 -10.95
C GLY A 122 -11.82 -3.95 -10.65
N LEU A 123 -11.79 -5.17 -11.19
CA LEU A 123 -12.74 -6.21 -10.83
C LEU A 123 -12.22 -6.91 -9.57
N LEU A 124 -12.92 -6.76 -8.45
CA LEU A 124 -12.65 -7.52 -7.24
C LEU A 124 -13.33 -8.89 -7.33
N LYS A 125 -12.53 -9.96 -7.21
CA LYS A 125 -13.00 -11.34 -7.17
C LYS A 125 -12.65 -11.95 -5.83
N ALA A 126 -13.67 -12.19 -5.01
CA ALA A 126 -13.53 -12.81 -3.69
C ALA A 126 -14.47 -14.01 -3.54
N ALA A 127 -14.03 -15.03 -2.79
CA ALA A 127 -14.88 -16.17 -2.41
C ALA A 127 -15.81 -15.84 -1.21
N SER A 128 -15.51 -14.76 -0.46
CA SER A 128 -16.28 -14.26 0.68
C SER A 128 -16.52 -12.75 0.55
N LYS A 129 -17.43 -12.19 1.36
CA LYS A 129 -18.03 -10.83 1.23
C LYS A 129 -17.03 -9.75 0.74
N PRO A 130 -17.39 -8.94 -0.27
CA PRO A 130 -16.56 -7.82 -0.71
C PRO A 130 -16.55 -6.73 0.38
N TYR A 131 -15.43 -6.03 0.57
CA TYR A 131 -15.42 -4.82 1.40
C TYR A 131 -14.41 -3.77 0.92
N THR A 132 -14.51 -2.68 1.67
CA THR A 132 -14.34 -1.26 1.43
C THR A 132 -12.88 -0.79 1.56
N ILE A 133 -12.51 0.26 0.84
CA ILE A 133 -11.43 1.16 1.26
C ILE A 133 -11.91 1.84 2.55
N THR A 134 -11.47 1.35 3.71
CA THR A 134 -11.80 1.96 5.00
C THR A 134 -10.96 3.21 5.19
N TYR A 135 -11.60 4.39 5.22
CA TYR A 135 -10.97 5.64 5.62
C TYR A 135 -11.24 5.86 7.10
N THR A 136 -10.29 5.52 7.97
CA THR A 136 -10.39 5.89 9.40
C THR A 136 -9.99 7.36 9.56
N GLN A 137 -10.94 8.19 9.98
CA GLN A 137 -10.64 9.46 10.64
C GLN A 137 -10.65 9.21 12.14
N ASP A 138 -9.49 9.00 12.75
CA ASP A 138 -9.37 9.08 14.21
C ASP A 138 -9.13 10.54 14.60
N TRP A 139 -10.22 11.32 14.66
CA TRP A 139 -10.23 12.59 15.39
C TRP A 139 -11.32 12.54 16.47
N SER A 140 -10.94 12.04 17.64
CA SER A 140 -11.52 12.44 18.94
C SER A 140 -10.50 12.31 20.04
#